data_AF-A0A370N5I5-F1
#
_entry.id   AF-A0A370N5I5-F1
#
_cell.length_a   1.000
_cell.length_b   1.000
_cell.length_c   1.000
_cell.angle_alpha   90.00
_cell.angle_beta   90.00
_cell.angle_gamma   90.00
#
_symmetry.space_group_name_H-M   'P 1'
#
loop_
_entity.id
_entity.type
_entity.pdbx_description
1 polymer ?
#
loop_
_entity_poly.entity_id
_entity_poly.type
_entity_poly.pdbx_seq_one_letter_code
_entity_poly.pdbx_strand_id
1 'polypeptide(L)'
;MDQTKLTAHLPTVEVEITRRTVPEHHAEAITIHITATPTFDAAAQWLLAAGLFPFAPPLSLWTDLLRAWQPWLPASSGSPRSRRDPK
;
A
#
# COMPACT_ATOMS: atom_id res chain seq x y z
N MET A 1 -17.37 26.01 -19.81
CA MET A 1 -16.06 25.46 -19.40
C MET A 1 -15.65 24.45 -20.46
N ASP A 2 -14.50 24.65 -21.09
CA ASP A 2 -13.98 23.73 -22.10
C ASP A 2 -13.33 22.53 -21.40
N GLN A 3 -13.92 21.34 -21.59
CA GLN A 3 -13.49 20.09 -20.99
C GLN A 3 -13.40 19.02 -22.09
N THR A 4 -12.25 18.37 -22.19
CA THR A 4 -12.02 17.24 -23.09
C THR A 4 -11.81 15.99 -22.25
N LYS A 5 -12.62 14.95 -22.47
CA LYS A 5 -12.48 13.65 -21.81
C LYS A 5 -12.05 12.61 -22.83
N LEU A 6 -11.02 11.84 -22.50
CA LEU A 6 -10.48 10.77 -23.33
C LEU A 6 -10.44 9.50 -22.48
N THR A 7 -11.16 8.47 -22.91
CA THR A 7 -11.25 7.19 -22.18
C THR A 7 -10.65 6.09 -23.03
N ALA A 8 -9.79 5.27 -22.43
CA ALA A 8 -9.22 4.08 -23.04
C ALA A 8 -9.51 2.85 -22.17
N HIS A 9 -10.05 1.81 -22.80
CA HIS A 9 -10.29 0.52 -22.17
C HIS A 9 -9.24 -0.48 -22.67
N LEU A 10 -8.39 -0.94 -21.76
CA LEU A 10 -7.42 -2.00 -21.97
C LEU A 10 -7.88 -3.27 -21.24
N PRO A 11 -7.35 -4.46 -21.57
CA PRO A 11 -7.82 -5.72 -21.01
C PRO A 11 -7.85 -5.82 -19.47
N THR A 12 -6.98 -5.07 -18.79
CA THR A 12 -6.86 -5.08 -17.32
C THR A 12 -6.82 -3.68 -16.72
N VAL A 13 -6.97 -2.63 -17.54
CA VAL A 13 -6.76 -1.24 -17.15
C VAL A 13 -7.79 -0.34 -17.85
N GLU A 14 -8.41 0.54 -17.10
CA GLU A 14 -9.21 1.66 -17.58
C GLU A 14 -8.46 2.96 -17.32
N VAL A 15 -8.33 3.79 -18.36
CA VAL A 15 -7.67 5.08 -18.27
C VAL A 15 -8.65 6.17 -18.69
N GLU A 16 -8.87 7.15 -17.82
CA GLU A 16 -9.65 8.35 -18.11
C GLU A 16 -8.75 9.58 -17.97
N ILE A 17 -8.67 10.37 -19.04
CA ILE A 17 -7.95 11.64 -19.06
C ILE A 17 -8.97 12.76 -19.22
N THR A 18 -9.04 13.65 -18.24
CA THR A 18 -9.87 14.85 -18.32
C THR A 18 -8.98 16.08 -18.37
N ARG A 19 -9.03 16.80 -19.50
CA ARG A 19 -8.45 18.13 -19.69
C ARG A 19 -9.53 19.15 -19.42
N ARG A 20 -9.27 20.15 -18.59
CA ARG A 20 -10.14 21.32 -18.43
C ARG A 20 -9.32 22.60 -18.39
N THR A 21 -9.86 23.65 -18.98
CA THR A 21 -9.24 24.98 -18.89
C THR A 21 -9.63 25.63 -17.56
N VAL A 22 -8.67 26.18 -16.83
CA VAL A 22 -8.88 26.87 -15.55
C VAL A 22 -8.66 28.38 -15.76
N PRO A 23 -9.71 29.13 -16.12
CA PRO A 23 -9.58 30.52 -16.55
C PRO A 23 -9.09 31.45 -15.44
N GLU A 24 -9.42 31.15 -14.18
CA GLU A 24 -8.97 31.91 -13.00
C GLU A 24 -7.44 31.99 -12.86
N HIS A 25 -6.72 31.02 -13.44
CA HIS A 25 -5.27 30.91 -13.35
C HIS A 25 -4.57 30.98 -14.70
N HIS A 26 -5.29 31.27 -15.80
CA HIS A 26 -4.78 31.15 -17.17
C HIS A 26 -4.05 29.82 -17.43
N ALA A 27 -4.54 28.75 -16.79
CA ALA A 27 -3.86 27.47 -16.73
C ALA A 27 -4.71 26.36 -17.34
N GLU A 28 -4.06 25.25 -17.67
CA GLU A 28 -4.70 24.03 -18.11
C GLU A 28 -4.56 22.96 -17.03
N ALA A 29 -5.68 22.39 -16.58
CA ALA A 29 -5.68 21.29 -15.62
C ALA A 29 -5.93 19.98 -16.35
N ILE A 30 -5.00 19.03 -16.21
CA ILE A 30 -5.08 17.69 -16.77
C ILE A 30 -5.15 16.70 -15.61
N THR A 31 -6.20 15.90 -15.56
CA THR A 31 -6.40 14.83 -14.58
C THR A 31 -6.35 13.49 -15.29
N ILE A 32 -5.51 12.57 -14.80
CA ILE A 32 -5.40 11.21 -15.32
C ILE A 32 -5.86 10.25 -14.22
N HIS A 33 -6.93 9.50 -14.49
CA HIS A 33 -7.49 8.48 -13.61
C HIS A 33 -7.19 7.10 -14.21
N ILE A 34 -6.56 6.22 -13.43
CA ILE A 34 -6.17 4.89 -13.87
C ILE A 34 -6.77 3.87 -12.90
N THR A 35 -7.66 3.03 -13.39
CA THR A 35 -8.27 1.93 -12.63
C THR A 35 -7.79 0.62 -13.23
N ALA A 36 -7.05 -0.17 -12.46
CA ALA A 36 -6.59 -1.48 -12.90
C ALA A 36 -7.01 -2.56 -11.91
N THR A 37 -7.25 -3.77 -12.39
CA THR A 37 -7.35 -4.97 -11.56
C THR A 37 -6.01 -5.70 -11.63
N PRO A 38 -4.99 -5.29 -10.85
CA PRO A 38 -3.71 -5.97 -10.90
C PRO A 38 -3.89 -7.39 -10.36
N THR A 39 -3.19 -8.35 -10.98
CA THR A 39 -2.96 -9.63 -10.29
C THR A 39 -2.14 -9.35 -9.02
N PHE A 40 -2.26 -10.20 -8.01
CA PHE A 40 -1.49 -10.03 -6.76
C PHE A 40 0.02 -9.93 -7.04
N ASP A 41 0.51 -10.69 -8.02
CA ASP A 41 1.92 -10.65 -8.44
C ASP A 41 2.30 -9.34 -9.15
N ALA A 42 1.44 -8.80 -10.02
CA ALA A 42 1.68 -7.49 -10.65
C ALA A 42 1.63 -6.33 -9.64
N ALA A 43 0.76 -6.42 -8.64
CA ALA A 43 0.72 -5.47 -7.52
C ALA A 43 1.99 -5.58 -6.64
N ALA A 44 2.44 -6.79 -6.34
CA ALA A 44 3.67 -7.02 -5.59
C ALA A 44 4.90 -6.49 -6.36
N GLN A 45 4.98 -6.77 -7.67
CA GLN A 45 6.05 -6.26 -8.52
C GLN A 45 6.00 -4.75 -8.67
N TRP A 46 4.82 -4.13 -8.84
CA TRP A 46 4.68 -2.68 -8.85
C TRP A 46 5.07 -2.06 -7.50
N LEU A 47 4.71 -2.67 -6.37
CA LEU A 47 5.09 -2.20 -5.04
C LEU A 47 6.61 -2.24 -4.83
N LEU A 48 7.26 -3.29 -5.35
CA LEU A 48 8.71 -3.45 -5.36
C LEU A 48 9.40 -2.50 -6.37
N ALA A 49 8.81 -2.29 -7.55
CA ALA A 49 9.39 -1.55 -8.68
C ALA A 49 9.11 -0.04 -8.67
N ALA A 50 7.97 0.40 -8.11
CA ALA A 50 7.62 1.81 -7.96
C ALA A 50 8.53 2.53 -6.97
N GLY A 51 9.49 1.83 -6.35
CA GLY A 51 10.36 2.40 -5.33
C GLY A 51 9.53 3.02 -4.20
N LEU A 52 8.29 2.54 -3.98
CA LEU A 52 7.49 2.88 -2.79
C LEU A 52 8.04 2.16 -1.55
N PHE A 53 8.98 1.24 -1.74
CA PHE A 53 9.91 0.72 -0.74
C PHE A 53 11.37 1.02 -1.14
N PRO A 54 11.82 2.28 -1.22
CA PRO A 54 13.26 2.56 -1.24
C PRO A 54 13.86 2.39 0.17
N PHE A 55 12.99 2.28 1.18
CA PHE A 55 13.28 2.07 2.58
C PHE A 55 12.49 0.84 3.03
N ALA A 56 13.00 -0.34 2.67
CA ALA A 56 12.80 -1.49 3.52
C ALA A 56 14.06 -1.73 4.34
N PRO A 57 13.92 -1.89 5.65
CA PRO A 57 12.84 -2.73 6.18
C PRO A 57 11.86 -1.88 7.02
N PRO A 58 10.61 -1.61 6.59
CA PRO A 58 9.66 -1.03 7.54
C PRO A 58 9.36 -2.02 8.67
N LEU A 59 9.59 -3.31 8.42
CA LEU A 59 9.58 -4.36 9.40
C LEU A 59 10.71 -4.26 10.43
N SER A 60 11.89 -3.72 10.11
CA SER A 60 12.99 -3.65 11.09
C SER A 60 12.75 -2.53 12.10
N LEU A 61 12.26 -1.37 11.63
CA LEU A 61 11.82 -0.29 12.52
C LEU A 61 10.66 -0.75 13.41
N TRP A 62 9.75 -1.55 12.87
CA TRP A 62 8.69 -2.20 13.66
C TRP A 62 9.25 -3.23 14.66
N THR A 63 10.27 -4.03 14.29
CA THR A 63 10.91 -4.96 15.24
C THR A 63 11.67 -4.24 16.35
N ASP A 64 12.32 -3.12 16.06
CA ASP A 64 13.01 -2.31 17.08
C ASP A 64 12.01 -1.65 18.03
N LEU A 65 10.87 -1.19 17.51
CA LEU A 65 9.77 -0.66 18.33
C LEU A 65 9.12 -1.76 19.21
N LEU A 66 8.87 -2.96 18.66
CA LEU A 66 8.37 -4.10 19.43
C LEU A 66 9.37 -4.54 20.52
N ARG A 67 10.67 -4.44 20.24
CA ARG A 67 11.72 -4.72 21.23
C ARG A 67 11.79 -3.64 22.31
N ALA A 68 11.53 -2.38 21.98
CA ALA A 68 11.42 -1.31 22.98
C ALA A 68 10.16 -1.48 23.87
N TRP A 69 9.09 -2.05 23.34
CA TRP A 69 7.86 -2.37 24.08
C TRP A 69 7.87 -3.74 24.78
N GLN A 70 8.96 -4.51 24.67
CA GLN A 70 9.10 -5.86 25.23
C GLN A 70 8.83 -5.98 26.73
N PRO A 71 9.13 -4.98 27.60
CA PRO A 71 8.80 -5.05 29.03
C PRO A 71 7.29 -5.00 29.33
N TRP A 72 6.51 -4.41 28.44
CA TRP A 72 5.06 -4.26 28.60
C TRP A 72 4.27 -5.32 27.81
N LEU A 73 4.93 -6.13 26.98
CA LEU A 73 4.29 -7.26 26.34
C LEU A 73 4.06 -8.36 27.38
N PRO A 74 2.85 -8.90 27.52
CA PRO A 74 2.61 -10.03 28.39
C PRO A 74 3.54 -11.14 27.93
N ALA A 75 4.42 -11.61 28.83
CA ALA A 75 5.17 -12.83 28.56
C ALA A 75 4.11 -13.86 28.15
N SER A 76 4.18 -14.33 26.91
CA SER A 76 3.47 -15.53 26.50
C SER A 76 4.07 -16.64 27.34
N SER A 77 3.57 -16.73 28.57
CA SER A 77 3.93 -17.74 29.54
C SER A 77 3.49 -19.02 28.89
N GLY A 78 4.48 -19.68 28.25
CA GLY A 78 4.36 -21.05 27.83
C GLY A 78 3.83 -21.80 29.04
N SER A 79 2.58 -22.24 28.94
CA SER A 79 1.92 -22.95 30.01
C SER A 79 2.76 -24.18 30.36
N PRO A 80 3.43 -24.25 31.53
CA PRO A 80 4.05 -25.47 31.98
C PRO A 80 2.94 -26.22 32.74
N ARG A 81 2.04 -26.87 32.00
CA ARG A 81 1.04 -27.75 32.62
C ARG A 81 1.10 -29.14 32.00
N SER A 82 2.17 -29.85 32.34
CA SER A 82 2.10 -31.29 32.57
C SER A 82 2.72 -31.58 33.92
N ARG A 83 1.91 -31.37 34.97
CA ARG A 83 2.16 -31.92 36.30
C ARG A 83 2.05 -33.44 36.12
N ARG A 84 3.20 -34.11 35.99
CA ARG A 84 3.26 -35.57 36.12
C ARG A 84 2.91 -35.92 37.56
N ASP A 85 1.79 -36.61 37.75
CA ASP A 85 1.52 -37.35 38.98
C ASP A 85 2.37 -38.63 38.99
N PRO A 86 3.05 -38.95 40.11
CA PRO A 86 3.41 -40.31 40.42
C PRO A 86 2.58 -40.82 41.61
N LYS A 87 1.82 -41.88 41.30
CA LYS A 87 1.44 -43.08 42.06
C LYS A 87 1.38 -43.02 43.59
#